data_AF-L8WXS2-F1
#
_entry.id   AF-L8WXS2-F1
#
_cell.length_a   1.000
_cell.length_b   1.000
_cell.length_c   1.000
_cell.angle_alpha   90.00
_cell.angle_beta   90.00
_cell.angle_gamma   90.00
#
_symmetry.space_group_name_H-M   'P 1'
#
loop_
_entity.id
_entity.type
_entity.pdbx_description
1 polymer ?
#
loop_
_entity_poly.entity_id
_entity_poly.type
_entity_poly.pdbx_seq_one_letter_code
_entity_poly.pdbx_strand_id
1 'polypeptide(L)'
;MGTLHAWESFGDGMAPDLQSVAKGLGGGFASIGAVLVSPRVVKGISDGSGYWLHGHTYQAHPIASAASLAVQRVIASENLLALCRQRGAELEKLLKERLRGPEARAAPYISDIRGGGLFWGVEFDIPDAELPRINTRYQLSTGSGQNLPNNRRFGTLLQDMTMDKGLIAIAMTGSVDGKRGDHLILAPPYNVTQEELELIVDRAVESVERGAYHPELKNFHRSSFELALNDLLGGQINCPILRMHTNEYIPSDSIRGLIPEIDFFAGNDCAHTKQAQAQSWQWSR
;
A
#
# COMPACT_ATOMS: atom_id res chain seq x y z
N MET A 1 -5.73 12.22 11.08
CA MET A 1 -4.69 11.46 10.34
C MET A 1 -3.50 12.35 10.05
N GLY A 2 -2.33 11.74 9.83
CA GLY A 2 -1.06 12.47 9.67
C GLY A 2 -0.33 12.70 11.00
N THR A 3 -0.69 11.95 12.05
CA THR A 3 0.10 11.76 13.27
C THR A 3 0.98 10.51 13.12
N LEU A 4 1.89 10.25 14.05
CA LEU A 4 2.81 9.11 13.95
C LEU A 4 2.05 7.77 13.98
N HIS A 5 0.98 7.72 14.77
CA HIS A 5 0.10 6.59 14.90
C HIS A 5 -1.36 7.01 14.77
N ALA A 6 -2.19 6.12 14.21
CA ALA A 6 -3.59 6.44 13.94
C ALA A 6 -4.41 6.67 15.23
N TRP A 7 -4.08 5.94 16.31
CA TRP A 7 -4.76 6.07 17.61
C TRP A 7 -4.57 7.44 18.25
N GLU A 8 -3.52 8.20 17.90
CA GLU A 8 -3.35 9.59 18.34
C GLU A 8 -4.42 10.52 17.75
N SER A 9 -4.91 10.21 16.54
CA SER A 9 -5.94 10.99 15.86
C SER A 9 -7.37 10.47 16.07
N PHE A 10 -7.54 9.14 16.19
CA PHE A 10 -8.86 8.49 16.16
C PHE A 10 -9.15 7.59 17.36
N GLY A 11 -8.15 7.36 18.21
CA GLY A 11 -8.34 6.66 19.47
C GLY A 11 -8.86 7.60 20.55
N ASP A 12 -8.87 7.09 21.77
CA ASP A 12 -9.11 7.83 23.02
C ASP A 12 -7.87 8.61 23.50
N GLY A 13 -6.83 8.71 22.67
CA GLY A 13 -5.54 9.31 23.02
C GLY A 13 -4.62 8.39 23.83
N MET A 14 -5.04 7.15 24.13
CA MET A 14 -4.22 6.20 24.86
C MET A 14 -3.42 5.31 23.91
N ALA A 15 -2.13 5.16 24.18
CA ALA A 15 -1.30 4.21 23.46
C ALA A 15 -1.78 2.77 23.75
N PRO A 16 -1.91 1.91 22.72
CA PRO A 16 -2.33 0.53 22.91
C PRO A 16 -1.24 -0.30 23.59
N ASP A 17 -1.65 -1.39 24.26
CA ASP A 17 -0.72 -2.33 24.88
C ASP A 17 0.13 -3.09 23.85
N LEU A 18 -0.43 -3.32 22.66
CA LEU A 18 0.23 -3.93 21.51
C LEU A 18 -0.14 -3.16 20.24
N GLN A 19 0.87 -2.85 19.41
CA GLN A 19 0.65 -2.19 18.13
C GLN A 19 1.46 -2.86 17.03
N SER A 20 0.79 -3.32 15.98
CA SER A 20 1.47 -3.81 14.78
C SER A 20 1.84 -2.66 13.85
N VAL A 21 3.06 -2.71 13.33
CA VAL A 21 3.60 -1.74 12.35
C VAL A 21 4.34 -2.50 11.24
N ALA A 22 4.24 -2.02 10.01
CA ALA A 22 4.89 -2.56 8.81
C ALA A 22 4.85 -1.47 7.72
N LYS A 23 4.74 -1.83 6.44
CA LYS A 23 4.52 -0.91 5.30
C LYS A 23 5.43 0.34 5.38
N GLY A 24 4.89 1.49 5.81
CA GLY A 24 5.62 2.74 5.99
C GLY A 24 6.84 2.64 6.94
N LEU A 25 6.89 1.63 7.81
CA LEU A 25 8.06 1.33 8.65
C LEU A 25 9.34 1.13 7.83
N GLY A 26 9.24 0.38 6.73
CA GLY A 26 10.35 0.12 5.80
C GLY A 26 10.33 1.00 4.55
N GLY A 27 9.30 1.85 4.38
CA GLY A 27 9.18 2.80 3.27
C GLY A 27 9.21 2.19 1.87
N GLY A 28 8.97 0.88 1.73
CA GLY A 28 9.14 0.14 0.47
C GLY A 28 10.58 -0.27 0.14
N PHE A 29 11.57 0.15 0.93
CA PHE A 29 12.99 -0.20 0.74
C PHE A 29 13.36 -1.55 1.33
N ALA A 30 12.67 -1.98 2.39
CA ALA A 30 12.87 -3.28 3.01
C ALA A 30 11.56 -3.85 3.56
N SER A 31 11.41 -5.17 3.44
CA SER A 31 10.33 -5.92 4.06
C SER A 31 10.57 -6.02 5.56
N ILE A 32 9.81 -5.27 6.35
CA ILE A 32 9.89 -5.28 7.80
C ILE A 32 8.51 -5.07 8.42
N GLY A 33 8.25 -5.81 9.50
CA GLY A 33 7.14 -5.61 10.39
C GLY A 33 7.62 -5.73 11.84
N ALA A 34 6.93 -5.06 12.76
CA ALA A 34 7.20 -5.12 14.18
C ALA A 34 5.89 -5.09 14.97
N VAL A 35 5.95 -5.61 16.19
CA VAL A 35 4.93 -5.40 17.21
C VAL A 35 5.56 -4.55 18.30
N LEU A 36 5.05 -3.33 18.48
CA LEU A 36 5.40 -2.48 19.61
C LEU A 36 4.64 -2.99 20.83
N VAL A 37 5.33 -3.15 21.95
CA VAL A 37 4.80 -3.78 23.17
C VAL A 37 4.92 -2.78 24.32
N SER A 38 3.83 -2.54 25.04
CA SER A 38 3.84 -1.60 26.16
C SER A 38 4.69 -2.11 27.33
N PRO A 39 5.24 -1.22 28.17
CA PRO A 39 5.97 -1.62 29.37
C PRO A 39 5.15 -2.51 30.32
N ARG A 40 3.82 -2.33 30.35
CA ARG A 40 2.91 -3.16 31.16
C ARG A 40 2.96 -4.63 30.72
N VAL A 41 2.90 -4.88 29.41
CA VAL A 41 2.96 -6.23 28.87
C VAL A 41 4.35 -6.83 29.07
N VAL A 42 5.41 -6.05 28.79
CA VAL A 42 6.79 -6.48 29.04
C VAL A 42 6.99 -6.88 30.50
N LYS A 43 6.52 -6.06 31.45
CA LYS A 43 6.59 -6.34 32.89
C LYS A 43 5.82 -7.61 33.27
N GLY A 44 4.63 -7.81 32.71
CA GLY A 44 3.85 -9.02 32.95
C GLY A 44 4.57 -10.29 32.51
N ILE A 45 5.30 -10.24 31.39
CA ILE A 45 6.11 -11.36 30.90
C ILE A 45 7.34 -11.55 31.80
N SER A 46 8.07 -10.48 32.10
CA SER A 46 9.30 -10.54 32.91
C SER A 46 9.07 -11.05 34.32
N ASP A 47 7.99 -10.58 34.98
CA ASP A 47 7.67 -10.94 36.37
C ASP A 47 7.01 -12.32 36.49
N GLY A 48 6.47 -12.83 35.37
CA GLY A 48 5.86 -14.15 35.29
C GLY A 48 6.89 -15.22 34.97
N SER A 49 6.84 -15.75 33.75
CA SER A 49 7.77 -16.79 33.30
C SER A 49 9.14 -16.25 32.90
N GLY A 50 9.26 -14.95 32.63
CA GLY A 50 10.44 -14.34 32.00
C GLY A 50 10.66 -14.79 30.55
N TYR A 51 9.78 -15.62 30.00
CA TYR A 51 10.02 -16.35 28.76
C TYR A 51 9.09 -15.89 27.65
N TRP A 52 9.66 -15.45 26.53
CA TRP A 52 8.95 -15.11 25.30
C TRP A 52 9.25 -16.17 24.22
N LEU A 53 8.36 -17.15 24.09
CA LEU A 53 8.52 -18.26 23.15
C LEU A 53 8.01 -17.88 21.76
N HIS A 54 8.74 -17.02 21.06
CA HIS A 54 8.43 -16.63 19.69
C HIS A 54 9.72 -16.22 18.96
N GLY A 55 9.81 -16.61 17.69
CA GLY A 55 10.97 -16.37 16.85
C GLY A 55 10.68 -16.59 15.38
N HIS A 56 11.29 -15.78 14.52
CA HIS A 56 11.28 -15.98 13.06
C HIS A 56 12.70 -16.02 12.51
N THR A 57 12.92 -16.78 11.43
CA THR A 57 14.25 -16.94 10.80
C THR A 57 14.90 -15.59 10.44
N TYR A 58 14.10 -14.60 10.01
CA TYR A 58 14.58 -13.27 9.64
C TYR A 58 14.24 -12.19 10.67
N GLN A 59 13.98 -12.58 11.93
CA GLN A 59 13.71 -11.63 13.00
C GLN A 59 14.91 -10.69 13.19
N ALA A 60 14.63 -9.40 13.33
CA ALA A 60 15.63 -8.36 13.53
C ALA A 60 16.75 -8.32 12.45
N HIS A 61 16.42 -8.70 11.21
CA HIS A 61 17.38 -8.71 10.10
C HIS A 61 18.11 -7.36 9.94
N PRO A 62 19.45 -7.29 10.11
CA PRO A 62 20.18 -6.03 10.25
C PRO A 62 19.97 -5.04 9.10
N ILE A 63 19.93 -5.52 7.86
CA ILE A 63 19.71 -4.67 6.68
C ILE A 63 18.30 -4.07 6.67
N ALA A 64 17.29 -4.84 7.08
CA ALA A 64 15.92 -4.35 7.14
C ALA A 64 15.76 -3.32 8.26
N SER A 65 16.40 -3.56 9.41
CA SER A 65 16.46 -2.63 10.52
C SER A 65 17.15 -1.32 10.15
N ALA A 66 18.28 -1.37 9.44
CA ALA A 66 19.02 -0.19 8.99
C ALA A 66 18.21 0.64 7.98
N ALA A 67 17.59 -0.01 6.99
CA ALA A 67 16.71 0.67 6.04
C ALA A 67 15.51 1.32 6.72
N SER A 68 14.87 0.60 7.66
CA SER A 68 13.76 1.16 8.45
C SER A 68 14.18 2.38 9.25
N LEU A 69 15.34 2.33 9.93
CA LEU A 69 15.86 3.46 10.68
C LEU A 69 16.11 4.67 9.78
N ALA A 70 16.67 4.47 8.58
CA ALA A 70 16.86 5.54 7.61
C ALA A 70 15.54 6.18 7.18
N VAL A 71 14.50 5.37 6.89
CA VAL A 71 13.16 5.85 6.56
C VAL A 71 12.56 6.67 7.71
N GLN A 72 12.62 6.18 8.95
CA GLN A 72 12.08 6.90 10.09
C GLN A 72 12.83 8.22 10.34
N ARG A 73 14.15 8.25 10.11
CA ARG A 73 14.96 9.48 10.19
C ARG A 73 14.51 10.50 9.15
N VAL A 74 14.28 10.10 7.90
CA VAL A 74 13.79 10.99 6.84
C VAL A 74 12.42 11.55 7.18
N ILE A 75 11.48 10.70 7.63
CA ILE A 75 10.14 11.13 8.06
C ILE A 75 10.23 12.23 9.13
N ALA A 76 11.14 12.07 10.10
CA ALA A 76 11.35 13.04 11.16
C ALA A 76 12.08 14.30 10.67
N SER A 77 13.21 14.17 9.95
CA SER A 77 14.06 15.29 9.56
C SER A 77 13.41 16.21 8.52
N GLU A 78 12.62 15.65 7.62
CA GLU A 78 11.88 16.41 6.60
C GLU A 78 10.47 16.81 7.08
N ASN A 79 10.13 16.49 8.33
CA ASN A 79 8.83 16.80 8.93
C ASN A 79 7.64 16.32 8.08
N LEU A 80 7.77 15.13 7.49
CA LEU A 80 6.82 14.59 6.51
C LEU A 80 5.42 14.38 7.08
N LEU A 81 5.29 14.20 8.40
CA LEU A 81 3.98 14.11 9.05
C LEU A 81 3.24 15.46 9.07
N ALA A 82 3.96 16.57 9.28
CA ALA A 82 3.35 17.89 9.15
C ALA A 82 2.95 18.19 7.71
N LEU A 83 3.82 17.86 6.76
CA LEU A 83 3.51 17.96 5.33
C LEU A 83 2.29 17.10 4.96
N CYS A 84 2.20 15.86 5.44
CA CYS A 84 1.07 14.97 5.24
C CYS A 84 -0.26 15.57 5.75
N ARG A 85 -0.24 16.27 6.89
CA ARG A 85 -1.45 16.97 7.39
C ARG A 85 -1.81 18.16 6.49
N GLN A 86 -0.84 18.97 6.10
CA GLN A 86 -1.06 20.12 5.21
C GLN A 86 -1.59 19.67 3.84
N ARG A 87 -0.83 18.80 3.15
CA ARG A 87 -1.19 18.23 1.85
C ARG A 87 -2.49 17.43 1.90
N GLY A 88 -2.77 16.80 3.04
CA GLY A 88 -4.04 16.12 3.26
C GLY A 88 -5.25 17.04 3.23
N ALA A 89 -5.16 18.22 3.84
CA ALA A 89 -6.23 19.24 3.79
C ALA A 89 -6.39 19.82 2.38
N GLU A 90 -5.29 20.01 1.64
CA GLU A 90 -5.33 20.42 0.24
C GLU A 90 -6.00 19.37 -0.64
N LEU A 91 -5.64 18.10 -0.47
CA LEU A 91 -6.25 16.97 -1.19
C LEU A 91 -7.75 16.84 -0.90
N GLU A 92 -8.16 16.99 0.37
CA GLU A 92 -9.58 17.02 0.75
C GLU A 92 -10.35 18.10 -0.02
N LYS A 93 -9.80 19.31 -0.02
CA LYS A 93 -10.40 20.47 -0.68
C LYS A 93 -10.55 20.21 -2.18
N LEU A 94 -9.46 19.79 -2.84
CA LEU A 94 -9.44 19.50 -4.27
C LEU A 94 -10.45 18.40 -4.65
N LEU A 95 -10.51 17.31 -3.89
CA LEU A 95 -11.46 16.22 -4.13
C LEU A 95 -12.91 16.70 -4.01
N LYS A 96 -13.24 17.43 -2.95
CA LYS A 96 -14.61 17.94 -2.73
C LYS A 96 -14.99 18.97 -3.79
N GLU A 97 -14.09 19.89 -4.13
CA GLU A 97 -14.34 20.91 -5.16
C GLU A 97 -14.57 20.29 -6.54
N ARG A 98 -13.74 19.32 -6.96
CA ARG A 98 -13.80 18.76 -8.32
C ARG A 98 -14.79 17.61 -8.50
N LEU A 99 -15.14 16.89 -7.43
CA LEU A 99 -16.11 15.78 -7.51
C LEU A 99 -17.51 16.14 -7.00
N ARG A 100 -17.66 17.20 -6.18
CA ARG A 100 -18.95 17.65 -5.64
C ARG A 100 -19.27 19.12 -5.91
N GLY A 101 -18.38 19.84 -6.61
CA GLY A 101 -18.65 21.22 -7.01
C GLY A 101 -19.83 21.35 -7.96
N PRO A 102 -20.32 22.58 -8.20
CA PRO A 102 -21.47 22.83 -9.07
C PRO A 102 -21.28 22.32 -10.51
N GLU A 103 -20.03 22.37 -10.99
CA GLU A 103 -19.64 21.94 -12.34
C GLU A 103 -19.23 20.46 -12.40
N ALA A 104 -19.18 19.76 -11.26
CA ALA A 104 -18.72 18.38 -11.19
C ALA A 104 -19.79 17.45 -11.76
N ARG A 105 -19.53 16.90 -12.94
CA ARG A 105 -20.54 16.09 -13.64
C ARG A 105 -20.89 14.85 -12.85
N ALA A 106 -19.88 14.20 -12.26
CA ALA A 106 -20.06 12.97 -11.49
C ALA A 106 -20.69 13.17 -10.10
N ALA A 107 -20.95 14.40 -9.65
CA ALA A 107 -21.48 14.69 -8.31
C ALA A 107 -22.72 13.85 -7.91
N PRO A 108 -23.71 13.58 -8.80
CA PRO A 108 -24.86 12.75 -8.45
C PRO A 108 -24.50 11.31 -8.06
N TYR A 109 -23.32 10.82 -8.47
CA TYR A 109 -22.85 9.47 -8.20
C TYR A 109 -21.89 9.39 -7.01
N ILE A 110 -21.52 10.51 -6.38
CA ILE A 110 -20.58 10.52 -5.25
C ILE A 110 -21.34 10.40 -3.92
N SER A 111 -21.34 9.20 -3.36
CA SER A 111 -21.97 8.91 -2.07
C SER A 111 -21.22 9.54 -0.90
N ASP A 112 -19.88 9.39 -0.87
CA ASP A 112 -19.06 9.94 0.20
C ASP A 112 -17.62 10.25 -0.25
N ILE A 113 -16.98 11.23 0.38
CA ILE A 113 -15.55 11.54 0.25
C ILE A 113 -15.01 11.69 1.66
N ARG A 114 -14.19 10.72 2.08
CA ARG A 114 -13.68 10.65 3.45
C ARG A 114 -12.24 10.18 3.52
N GLY A 115 -11.56 10.59 4.58
CA GLY A 115 -10.17 10.26 4.78
C GLY A 115 -9.52 11.22 5.74
N GLY A 116 -8.19 11.24 5.72
CA GLY A 116 -7.42 12.26 6.39
C GLY A 116 -5.93 12.07 6.18
N GLY A 117 -5.15 13.14 6.38
CA GLY A 117 -3.77 13.14 5.90
C GLY A 117 -3.77 12.81 4.41
N LEU A 118 -2.89 11.92 3.97
CA LEU A 118 -2.80 11.49 2.58
C LEU A 118 -3.41 10.11 2.33
N PHE A 119 -4.51 9.75 3.02
CA PHE A 119 -5.25 8.52 2.75
C PHE A 119 -6.74 8.83 2.62
N TRP A 120 -7.24 8.77 1.39
CA TRP A 120 -8.59 9.22 1.03
C TRP A 120 -9.34 8.15 0.24
N GLY A 121 -10.62 8.01 0.56
CA GLY A 121 -11.59 7.18 -0.15
C GLY A 121 -12.69 8.05 -0.75
N VAL A 122 -13.06 7.76 -1.99
CA VAL A 122 -14.26 8.25 -2.66
C VAL A 122 -15.18 7.06 -2.87
N GLU A 123 -16.41 7.15 -2.40
CA GLU A 123 -17.44 6.14 -2.59
C GLU A 123 -18.47 6.57 -3.60
N PHE A 124 -18.93 5.59 -4.38
CA PHE A 124 -19.86 5.80 -5.47
C PHE A 124 -21.19 5.10 -5.20
N ASP A 125 -22.27 5.78 -5.54
CA ASP A 125 -23.61 5.21 -5.64
C ASP A 125 -24.11 5.40 -7.07
N ILE A 126 -23.92 4.37 -7.89
CA ILE A 126 -24.32 4.38 -9.30
C ILE A 126 -25.46 3.37 -9.47
N PRO A 127 -26.64 3.81 -9.92
CA PRO A 127 -27.76 2.92 -10.17
C PRO A 127 -27.38 1.79 -11.14
N ASP A 128 -27.79 0.55 -10.84
CA ASP A 128 -27.49 -0.61 -11.69
C ASP A 128 -27.97 -0.43 -13.15
N ALA A 129 -29.02 0.38 -13.37
CA ALA A 129 -29.53 0.71 -14.70
C ALA A 129 -28.58 1.60 -15.53
N GLU A 130 -27.75 2.38 -14.85
CA GLU A 130 -26.77 3.31 -15.43
C GLU A 130 -25.37 2.71 -15.47
N LEU A 131 -25.16 1.54 -14.84
CA LEU A 131 -23.90 0.84 -14.88
C LEU A 131 -23.54 0.47 -16.34
N PRO A 132 -22.29 0.74 -16.74
CA PRO A 132 -21.77 0.31 -18.02
C PRO A 132 -21.91 -1.20 -18.25
N ARG A 133 -22.69 -1.57 -19.28
CA ARG A 133 -22.82 -2.96 -19.75
C ARG A 133 -21.65 -3.34 -20.62
N ILE A 134 -20.48 -3.41 -20.02
CA ILE A 134 -19.30 -3.76 -20.78
C ILE A 134 -19.25 -5.30 -20.85
N ASN A 135 -18.89 -5.88 -21.99
CA ASN A 135 -18.67 -7.33 -22.17
C ASN A 135 -17.17 -7.70 -22.03
N THR A 136 -16.72 -8.29 -20.92
CA THR A 136 -15.29 -8.63 -20.70
C THR A 136 -15.18 -10.12 -20.69
N ARG A 137 -14.29 -10.65 -21.53
CA ARG A 137 -13.90 -12.07 -21.52
C ARG A 137 -13.28 -12.52 -20.19
N TYR A 138 -12.77 -11.58 -19.38
CA TYR A 138 -12.34 -11.82 -18.01
C TYR A 138 -13.49 -11.52 -17.05
N GLN A 139 -14.42 -12.47 -16.97
CA GLN A 139 -15.27 -12.63 -15.81
C GLN A 139 -14.31 -12.96 -14.66
N LEU A 140 -14.09 -12.02 -13.73
CA LEU A 140 -13.33 -12.31 -12.52
C LEU A 140 -14.08 -13.45 -11.82
N SER A 141 -13.58 -14.67 -11.96
CA SER A 141 -14.04 -15.78 -11.15
C SER A 141 -13.62 -15.43 -9.73
N THR A 142 -14.55 -14.88 -8.94
CA THR A 142 -14.49 -15.07 -7.50
C THR A 142 -14.29 -16.58 -7.31
N GLY A 143 -13.31 -17.02 -6.52
CA GLY A 143 -12.89 -18.43 -6.40
C GLY A 143 -13.97 -19.47 -6.04
N SER A 144 -15.25 -19.07 -6.02
CA SER A 144 -16.46 -19.87 -5.94
C SER A 144 -16.93 -20.49 -7.26
N GLY A 145 -16.25 -20.27 -8.39
CA GLY A 145 -16.58 -20.93 -9.67
C GLY A 145 -17.96 -20.56 -10.25
N GLN A 146 -18.67 -19.59 -9.67
CA GLN A 146 -19.91 -19.08 -10.20
C GLN A 146 -19.65 -17.85 -11.07
N ASN A 147 -19.87 -18.02 -12.38
CA ASN A 147 -19.97 -16.91 -13.32
C ASN A 147 -21.18 -16.04 -12.93
N LEU A 148 -20.92 -14.92 -12.25
CA LEU A 148 -21.96 -13.93 -11.96
C LEU A 148 -22.41 -13.30 -13.30
N PRO A 149 -23.64 -13.50 -13.77
CA PRO A 149 -23.96 -13.34 -15.19
C PRO A 149 -23.88 -11.91 -15.74
N ASN A 150 -23.74 -10.85 -14.93
CA ASN A 150 -23.84 -9.46 -15.42
C ASN A 150 -23.20 -8.39 -14.50
N ASN A 151 -22.28 -8.74 -13.59
CA ASN A 151 -21.95 -7.86 -12.46
C ASN A 151 -20.63 -7.09 -12.65
N ARG A 152 -20.53 -6.26 -13.69
CA ARG A 152 -19.43 -5.29 -13.78
C ARG A 152 -19.76 -4.05 -13.01
N ARG A 153 -19.15 -3.98 -11.84
CA ARG A 153 -19.31 -2.92 -10.86
C ARG A 153 -18.31 -1.82 -11.15
N PHE A 154 -18.69 -0.59 -10.83
CA PHE A 154 -18.02 0.62 -11.30
C PHE A 154 -16.55 0.69 -10.86
N GLY A 155 -16.21 0.17 -9.68
CA GLY A 155 -14.86 0.19 -9.14
C GLY A 155 -13.83 -0.50 -10.03
N THR A 156 -14.13 -1.67 -10.58
CA THR A 156 -13.22 -2.39 -11.49
C THR A 156 -13.03 -1.65 -12.82
N LEU A 157 -14.10 -1.04 -13.35
CA LEU A 157 -13.97 -0.19 -14.53
C LEU A 157 -13.11 1.03 -14.24
N LEU A 158 -13.36 1.67 -13.10
CA LEU A 158 -12.62 2.83 -12.67
C LEU A 158 -11.12 2.51 -12.50
N GLN A 159 -10.77 1.30 -12.06
CA GLN A 159 -9.39 0.84 -11.99
C GLN A 159 -8.69 0.83 -13.36
N ASP A 160 -9.37 0.35 -14.40
CA ASP A 160 -8.84 0.40 -15.77
C ASP A 160 -8.71 1.87 -16.22
N MET A 161 -9.71 2.70 -15.94
CA MET A 161 -9.73 4.12 -16.35
C MET A 161 -8.65 4.96 -15.65
N THR A 162 -8.31 4.68 -14.40
CA THR A 162 -7.21 5.35 -13.70
C THR A 162 -5.87 4.92 -14.29
N MET A 163 -5.70 3.62 -14.58
CA MET A 163 -4.49 3.10 -15.23
C MET A 163 -4.27 3.67 -16.63
N ASP A 164 -5.31 3.76 -17.46
CA ASP A 164 -5.27 4.39 -18.79
C ASP A 164 -4.82 5.87 -18.74
N LYS A 165 -5.09 6.54 -17.61
CA LYS A 165 -4.68 7.93 -17.35
C LYS A 165 -3.32 8.05 -16.67
N GLY A 166 -2.61 6.93 -16.48
CA GLY A 166 -1.33 6.90 -15.79
C GLY A 166 -1.45 7.24 -14.30
N LEU A 167 -2.60 6.97 -13.68
CA LEU A 167 -2.82 7.10 -12.25
C LEU A 167 -2.90 5.71 -11.62
N ILE A 168 -1.93 5.39 -10.77
CA ILE A 168 -1.97 4.19 -9.94
C ILE A 168 -2.78 4.52 -8.69
N ALA A 169 -4.01 4.03 -8.64
CA ALA A 169 -4.90 4.11 -7.50
C ALA A 169 -5.52 2.74 -7.22
N ILE A 170 -6.16 2.56 -6.06
CA ILE A 170 -6.91 1.35 -5.75
C ILE A 170 -8.38 1.65 -5.97
N ALA A 171 -8.93 1.23 -7.09
CA ALA A 171 -10.35 1.28 -7.37
C ALA A 171 -10.92 -0.14 -7.39
N MET A 172 -11.90 -0.40 -6.55
CA MET A 172 -12.39 -1.76 -6.33
C MET A 172 -13.88 -1.77 -6.00
N THR A 173 -14.45 -2.95 -6.14
CA THR A 173 -15.82 -3.27 -5.74
C THR A 173 -15.78 -4.23 -4.55
N GLY A 174 -16.77 -4.13 -3.67
CA GLY A 174 -17.02 -5.11 -2.62
C GLY A 174 -16.74 -4.60 -1.21
N SER A 175 -16.66 -3.28 -1.02
CA SER A 175 -16.31 -2.67 0.28
C SER A 175 -17.29 -2.94 1.40
N VAL A 176 -18.55 -3.27 1.07
CA VAL A 176 -19.61 -3.47 2.07
C VAL A 176 -19.63 -4.90 2.60
N ASP A 177 -19.64 -5.89 1.70
CA ASP A 177 -19.85 -7.30 2.02
C ASP A 177 -19.04 -8.26 1.11
N GLY A 178 -17.99 -7.76 0.48
CA GLY A 178 -17.22 -8.47 -0.55
C GLY A 178 -17.92 -8.53 -1.91
N LYS A 179 -19.12 -7.97 -2.06
CA LYS A 179 -19.88 -7.96 -3.33
C LYS A 179 -20.38 -6.58 -3.74
N ARG A 180 -20.81 -5.76 -2.78
CA ARG A 180 -21.39 -4.41 -3.00
C ARG A 180 -20.46 -3.29 -2.54
N GLY A 181 -20.67 -2.10 -3.09
CA GLY A 181 -19.91 -0.89 -2.79
C GLY A 181 -18.75 -0.70 -3.76
N ASP A 182 -18.77 0.42 -4.47
CA ASP A 182 -17.72 0.84 -5.39
C ASP A 182 -16.95 2.02 -4.77
N HIS A 183 -15.62 1.98 -4.84
CA HIS A 183 -14.78 3.01 -4.24
C HIS A 183 -13.46 3.19 -4.98
N LEU A 184 -12.86 4.36 -4.77
CA LEU A 184 -11.51 4.73 -5.18
C LEU A 184 -10.72 5.16 -3.95
N ILE A 185 -9.54 4.59 -3.75
CA ILE A 185 -8.60 4.98 -2.70
C ILE A 185 -7.40 5.68 -3.34
N LEU A 186 -7.10 6.88 -2.82
CA LEU A 186 -5.91 7.66 -3.13
C LEU A 186 -5.02 7.71 -1.88
N ALA A 187 -3.77 7.30 -2.07
CA ALA A 187 -2.78 7.25 -1.00
C ALA A 187 -1.39 7.71 -1.50
N PRO A 188 -1.23 8.98 -1.91
CA PRO A 188 0.04 9.48 -2.42
C PRO A 188 1.15 9.45 -1.35
N PRO A 189 2.43 9.49 -1.78
CA PRO A 189 3.56 9.50 -0.85
C PRO A 189 3.59 10.79 -0.02
N TYR A 190 4.23 10.74 1.15
CA TYR A 190 4.19 11.87 2.12
C TYR A 190 4.89 13.14 1.65
N ASN A 191 5.78 13.02 0.66
CA ASN A 191 6.51 14.12 0.04
C ASN A 191 5.85 14.63 -1.27
N VAL A 192 4.59 14.27 -1.53
CA VAL A 192 3.84 14.74 -2.72
C VAL A 192 3.78 16.27 -2.77
N THR A 193 4.05 16.84 -3.96
CA THR A 193 3.95 18.29 -4.16
C THR A 193 2.51 18.74 -4.41
N GLN A 194 2.27 20.05 -4.38
CA GLN A 194 0.95 20.58 -4.67
C GLN A 194 0.54 20.30 -6.13
N GLU A 195 1.48 20.49 -7.05
CA GLU A 195 1.28 20.25 -8.48
C GLU A 195 0.96 18.77 -8.76
N GLU A 196 1.64 17.86 -8.05
CA GLU A 196 1.37 16.42 -8.12
C GLU A 196 -0.01 16.08 -7.55
N LEU A 197 -0.44 16.70 -6.44
CA LEU A 197 -1.80 16.53 -5.92
C LEU A 197 -2.86 16.98 -6.93
N GLU A 198 -2.66 18.15 -7.53
CA GLU A 198 -3.58 18.66 -8.56
C GLU A 198 -3.68 17.68 -9.73
N LEU A 199 -2.54 17.17 -10.21
CA LEU A 199 -2.47 16.16 -11.27
C LEU A 199 -3.16 14.84 -10.90
N ILE A 200 -2.95 14.36 -9.68
CA ILE A 200 -3.60 13.14 -9.16
C ILE A 200 -5.12 13.32 -9.16
N VAL A 201 -5.61 14.44 -8.63
CA VAL A 201 -7.04 14.70 -8.55
C VAL A 201 -7.63 14.91 -9.94
N ASP A 202 -6.96 15.62 -10.85
CA ASP A 202 -7.44 15.81 -12.22
C ASP A 202 -7.60 14.48 -12.96
N ARG A 203 -6.59 13.60 -12.86
CA ARG A 203 -6.67 12.25 -13.44
C ARG A 203 -7.78 11.43 -12.80
N ALA A 204 -7.94 11.50 -11.47
CA ALA A 204 -9.00 10.79 -10.77
C ALA A 204 -10.39 11.27 -11.21
N VAL A 205 -10.62 12.58 -11.28
CA VAL A 205 -11.87 13.19 -11.71
C VAL A 205 -12.18 12.79 -13.15
N GLU A 206 -11.20 12.90 -14.06
CA GLU A 206 -11.40 12.53 -15.45
C GLU A 206 -11.75 11.04 -15.60
N SER A 207 -11.08 10.15 -14.86
CA SER A 207 -11.39 8.71 -14.85
C SER A 207 -12.80 8.44 -14.30
N VAL A 208 -13.22 9.14 -13.23
CA VAL A 208 -14.55 9.02 -12.65
C VAL A 208 -15.62 9.51 -13.62
N GLU A 209 -15.48 10.71 -14.17
CA GLU A 209 -16.45 11.28 -15.11
C GLU A 209 -16.55 10.45 -16.39
N ARG A 210 -15.41 9.98 -16.90
CA ARG A 210 -15.37 9.07 -18.05
C ARG A 210 -16.08 7.76 -17.74
N GLY A 211 -15.87 7.18 -16.55
CA GLY A 211 -16.55 5.96 -16.15
C GLY A 211 -18.06 6.14 -15.98
N ALA A 212 -18.47 7.26 -15.39
CA ALA A 212 -19.86 7.58 -15.07
C ALA A 212 -20.70 7.93 -16.32
N TYR A 213 -20.11 8.59 -17.32
CA TYR A 213 -20.83 9.15 -18.46
C TYR A 213 -20.41 8.59 -19.82
N HIS A 214 -19.71 7.46 -19.89
CA HIS A 214 -19.18 6.95 -21.15
C HIS A 214 -20.31 6.64 -22.17
N PRO A 215 -20.37 7.33 -23.33
CA PRO A 215 -21.37 7.06 -24.35
C PRO A 215 -21.16 5.69 -25.04
N GLU A 216 -19.92 5.21 -25.09
CA GLU A 216 -19.53 4.03 -25.88
C GLU A 216 -19.42 2.70 -25.10
N LEU A 217 -19.80 2.65 -23.82
CA LEU A 217 -19.72 1.39 -23.07
C LEU A 217 -20.78 0.35 -23.47
N LYS A 218 -21.63 0.68 -24.46
CA LYS A 218 -22.37 -0.33 -25.24
C LYS A 218 -21.46 -1.20 -26.12
N ASN A 219 -20.25 -0.72 -26.47
CA ASN A 219 -19.35 -1.34 -27.46
C ASN A 219 -17.86 -1.41 -27.03
N PHE A 220 -17.50 -1.11 -25.79
CA PHE A 220 -16.09 -1.10 -25.38
C PHE A 220 -15.46 -2.50 -25.43
N HIS A 221 -14.68 -2.72 -26.48
CA HIS A 221 -13.74 -3.82 -26.63
C HIS A 221 -12.34 -3.30 -26.30
N ARG A 222 -11.67 -3.97 -25.36
CA ARG A 222 -10.29 -3.70 -24.98
C ARG A 222 -9.40 -3.90 -26.23
N SER A 223 -8.92 -2.81 -26.83
CA SER A 223 -7.80 -2.86 -27.80
C SER A 223 -6.59 -2.05 -27.34
N SER A 224 -6.74 -1.11 -26.41
CA SER A 224 -5.68 -0.14 -26.11
C SER A 224 -4.52 -0.66 -25.25
N PHE A 225 -4.75 -1.63 -24.35
CA PHE A 225 -3.70 -2.12 -23.44
C PHE A 225 -2.76 -3.14 -24.12
N GLU A 226 -3.30 -4.03 -24.97
CA GLU A 226 -2.46 -4.92 -25.80
C GLU A 226 -1.76 -4.15 -26.91
N LEU A 227 -2.39 -3.14 -27.51
CA LEU A 227 -1.73 -2.29 -28.51
C LEU A 227 -0.63 -1.43 -27.89
N ALA A 228 -0.85 -0.80 -26.74
CA ALA A 228 0.19 -0.01 -26.08
C ALA A 228 1.37 -0.89 -25.62
N LEU A 229 1.11 -2.11 -25.16
CA LEU A 229 2.18 -3.06 -24.79
C LEU A 229 2.89 -3.64 -26.04
N ASN A 230 2.18 -3.87 -27.14
CA ASN A 230 2.77 -4.34 -28.40
C ASN A 230 3.53 -3.25 -29.17
N ASP A 231 3.08 -1.98 -29.08
CA ASP A 231 3.72 -0.82 -29.68
C ASP A 231 4.96 -0.38 -28.87
N LEU A 232 4.94 -0.49 -27.53
CA LEU A 232 6.14 -0.29 -26.70
C LEU A 232 7.17 -1.43 -26.82
N LEU A 233 6.72 -2.65 -27.17
CA LEU A 233 7.59 -3.85 -27.20
C LEU A 233 7.85 -4.41 -28.60
N GLY A 234 7.46 -3.70 -29.67
CA GLY A 234 7.87 -3.99 -31.05
C GLY A 234 7.63 -5.43 -31.52
N GLY A 235 6.55 -6.09 -31.07
CA GLY A 235 6.15 -7.40 -31.59
C GLY A 235 7.15 -8.55 -31.43
N GLN A 236 8.17 -8.45 -30.58
CA GLN A 236 9.05 -9.57 -30.23
C GLN A 236 9.32 -9.57 -28.73
N ILE A 237 8.59 -10.42 -28.00
CA ILE A 237 8.96 -10.80 -26.63
C ILE A 237 10.28 -11.58 -26.72
N ASN A 238 11.39 -10.89 -26.46
CA ASN A 238 12.65 -11.50 -26.06
C ASN A 238 13.18 -10.73 -24.84
N CYS A 239 12.42 -10.76 -23.74
CA CYS A 239 12.79 -10.13 -22.47
C CYS A 239 13.37 -11.19 -21.52
N PRO A 240 14.69 -11.14 -21.18
CA PRO A 240 15.36 -12.14 -20.34
C PRO A 240 14.91 -12.18 -18.87
N ILE A 241 14.14 -11.19 -18.41
CA ILE A 241 13.72 -11.06 -17.00
C ILE A 241 12.71 -12.13 -16.55
N LEU A 242 12.04 -12.81 -17.49
CA LEU A 242 11.13 -13.94 -17.20
C LEU A 242 11.81 -15.31 -17.22
N ARG A 243 13.15 -15.37 -17.31
CA ARG A 243 13.93 -16.63 -17.31
C ARG A 243 14.71 -16.90 -16.01
N MET A 244 14.48 -16.16 -14.93
CA MET A 244 15.03 -16.49 -13.59
C MET A 244 14.23 -17.60 -12.90
N HIS A 245 14.12 -18.74 -13.57
CA HIS A 245 13.95 -20.06 -12.96
C HIS A 245 14.85 -20.99 -13.76
N THR A 246 16.15 -20.89 -13.53
CA THR A 246 17.16 -21.94 -13.76
C THR A 246 18.46 -21.45 -13.12
N ASN A 247 19.07 -22.35 -12.34
CA ASN A 247 20.29 -22.13 -11.56
C ASN A 247 21.38 -21.37 -12.32
N GLU A 248 21.90 -20.29 -11.72
CA GLU A 248 23.31 -19.91 -11.86
C GLU A 248 23.75 -19.02 -10.69
N TYR A 249 24.94 -19.32 -10.17
CA TYR A 249 25.54 -18.88 -8.91
C TYR A 249 26.40 -17.63 -9.16
N ILE A 250 26.27 -16.58 -8.34
CA ILE A 250 27.15 -15.39 -8.42
C ILE A 250 28.20 -15.48 -7.30
N PRO A 251 29.52 -15.39 -7.59
CA PRO A 251 30.59 -15.52 -6.58
C PRO A 251 30.65 -14.35 -5.59
N SER A 252 31.10 -14.65 -4.37
CA SER A 252 31.00 -13.83 -3.15
C SER A 252 32.07 -12.74 -2.93
N ASP A 253 32.76 -12.24 -3.96
CA ASP A 253 33.99 -11.44 -3.73
C ASP A 253 33.86 -9.90 -3.85
N SER A 254 32.66 -9.34 -3.97
CA SER A 254 32.48 -7.90 -4.25
C SER A 254 31.86 -7.04 -3.14
N ILE A 255 31.86 -7.49 -1.87
CA ILE A 255 31.43 -6.65 -0.73
C ILE A 255 32.44 -6.74 0.42
N ARG A 256 33.61 -6.13 0.23
CA ARG A 256 34.52 -5.78 1.33
C ARG A 256 34.87 -4.30 1.20
N GLY A 257 34.47 -3.48 2.19
CA GLY A 257 35.06 -2.14 2.32
C GLY A 257 34.30 -1.01 3.00
N LEU A 258 33.09 -1.18 3.56
CA LEU A 258 32.32 -0.03 4.05
C LEU A 258 31.57 -0.23 5.37
N ILE A 259 32.23 -0.60 6.47
CA ILE A 259 31.72 -0.33 7.84
C ILE A 259 32.91 -0.22 8.82
N PRO A 260 33.25 0.95 9.39
CA PRO A 260 34.00 1.01 10.64
C PRO A 260 33.07 0.72 11.82
N GLU A 261 33.62 0.01 12.81
CA GLU A 261 33.03 -0.52 14.04
C GLU A 261 31.79 0.23 14.58
N ILE A 262 30.65 -0.48 14.61
CA ILE A 262 29.50 -0.13 15.45
C ILE A 262 29.42 -1.21 16.52
N ASP A 263 29.69 -0.84 17.76
CA ASP A 263 29.36 -1.67 18.91
C ASP A 263 27.83 -1.82 18.99
N PHE A 264 27.35 -3.01 18.63
CA PHE A 264 25.98 -3.41 18.88
C PHE A 264 25.88 -3.97 20.31
N PHE A 265 25.24 -3.23 21.20
CA PHE A 265 24.56 -3.83 22.35
C PHE A 265 23.34 -4.60 21.82
N ALA A 266 23.57 -5.86 21.41
CA ALA A 266 22.50 -6.84 21.34
C ALA A 266 22.08 -7.13 22.78
N GLY A 267 20.85 -6.76 23.15
CA GLY A 267 20.30 -7.03 24.47
C GLY A 267 20.31 -8.52 24.79
N ASN A 268 21.37 -8.95 25.46
CA ASN A 268 21.48 -10.19 26.21
C ASN A 268 22.26 -9.90 27.50
N ASP A 269 21.84 -8.86 28.24
CA ASP A 269 22.25 -8.68 29.62
C ASP A 269 21.13 -9.17 30.54
N CYS A 270 21.07 -10.49 30.65
CA CYS A 270 20.60 -11.15 31.86
C CYS A 270 21.73 -12.12 32.24
N ALA A 271 22.71 -11.58 32.95
CA ALA A 271 23.82 -12.33 33.52
C ALA A 271 23.29 -13.35 34.54
N HIS A 272 22.84 -14.52 34.09
CA HIS A 272 22.78 -15.80 34.83
C HIS A 272 22.18 -16.94 33.99
N THR A 273 22.68 -17.19 32.77
CA THR A 273 22.42 -18.46 32.05
C THR A 273 23.66 -18.89 31.25
N LYS A 274 24.71 -19.28 31.98
CA LYS A 274 25.69 -20.24 31.42
C LYS A 274 24.99 -21.60 31.32
N GLN A 275 25.19 -22.29 30.19
CA GLN A 275 24.72 -23.65 29.84
C GLN A 275 23.31 -23.76 29.24
N ALA A 276 23.19 -23.51 27.94
CA ALA A 276 22.60 -24.47 27.00
C ALA A 276 22.83 -24.00 25.56
N GLN A 277 23.17 -24.94 24.68
CA GLN A 277 23.36 -24.79 23.23
C GLN A 277 24.71 -24.21 22.76
N ALA A 278 25.79 -24.78 23.30
CA ALA A 278 26.86 -25.23 22.44
C ALA A 278 26.44 -26.58 21.83
N GLN A 279 26.20 -26.66 20.52
CA GLN A 279 26.52 -27.80 19.63
C GLN A 279 25.91 -27.63 18.24
N SER A 280 26.75 -27.79 17.22
CA SER A 280 26.52 -27.70 15.76
C SER A 280 26.11 -26.29 15.30
N TRP A 281 26.88 -25.56 14.50
CA TRP A 281 27.51 -25.95 13.23
C TRP A 281 28.90 -25.33 13.09
N GLN A 282 29.91 -26.19 12.96
CA GLN A 282 31.24 -25.81 12.47
C GLN A 282 31.16 -25.65 10.95
N TRP A 283 31.65 -24.53 10.42
CA TRP A 283 32.34 -24.52 9.13
C TRP A 283 33.71 -23.88 9.35
N SER A 284 34.73 -24.72 9.18
CA SER A 284 36.14 -24.40 9.26
C SER A 284 36.63 -23.82 7.94
N ARG A 285 37.34 -22.68 8.05
CA ARG A 285 38.30 -22.05 7.11
C ARG A 285 37.82 -21.69 5.71
#